data_AF-A0A524QM15-F1
#
_entry.id   AF-A0A524QM15-F1
#
_cell.length_a   1.000
_cell.length_b   1.000
_cell.length_c   1.000
_cell.angle_alpha   90.00
_cell.angle_beta   90.00
_cell.angle_gamma   90.00
#
_symmetry.space_group_name_H-M   'P 1'
#
loop_
_entity.id
_entity.type
_entity.pdbx_description
1 polymer ?
#
loop_
_entity_poly.entity_id
_entity_poly.type
_entity_poly.pdbx_seq_one_letter_code
_entity_poly.pdbx_strand_id
1 'polypeptide(L)'
;MTTRWVHQSERGSRILIRLIGWITLKVGRWAARPLLYPITLYFVLTAGEQRRASRQFLARALERKANWWDVARHFHSFAGTILDRVYLVAGDHRRFNLRMHGVDAALEQVAKGRGCILLGAHLGSFEVMRMLAMIDENVDVKILM
;
A
#
# COMPACT_ATOMS: atom_id res chain seq x y z
N MET A 1 19.05 1.34 -19.16
CA MET A 1 18.21 1.56 -17.96
C MET A 1 17.95 3.05 -17.83
N THR A 2 16.69 3.50 -17.86
CA THR A 2 16.35 4.94 -17.82
C THR A 2 16.67 5.53 -16.44
N THR A 3 17.70 6.37 -16.36
CA THR A 3 18.16 7.14 -15.18
C THR A 3 17.12 8.11 -14.59
N ARG A 4 15.99 8.27 -15.27
CA ARG A 4 14.92 9.23 -14.95
C ARG A 4 14.29 9.05 -13.57
N TRP A 5 14.25 7.83 -13.04
CA TRP A 5 13.63 7.58 -11.73
C TRP A 5 14.53 7.97 -10.56
N VAL A 6 15.84 7.76 -10.69
CA VAL A 6 16.84 8.12 -9.66
C VAL A 6 16.90 9.64 -9.45
N HIS A 7 16.63 10.43 -10.49
CA HIS A 7 16.61 11.89 -10.42
C HIS A 7 15.24 12.49 -10.06
N GLN A 8 14.21 11.67 -9.83
CA GLN A 8 12.91 12.19 -9.45
C GLN A 8 12.94 12.65 -7.99
N SER A 9 12.90 13.97 -7.78
CA SER A 9 12.85 14.54 -6.45
C SER A 9 11.59 14.08 -5.70
N GLU A 10 11.76 13.75 -4.42
CA GLU A 10 10.65 13.42 -3.55
C GLU A 10 9.66 14.60 -3.50
N ARG A 11 8.40 14.33 -3.84
CA ARG A 11 7.35 15.35 -3.82
C ARG A 11 6.72 15.40 -2.43
N GLY A 12 7.07 16.44 -1.67
CA GLY A 12 6.50 16.72 -0.35
C GLY A 12 7.48 17.48 0.52
N SER A 13 7.00 17.99 1.65
CA SER A 13 7.88 18.53 2.70
C SER A 13 8.06 17.47 3.77
N ARG A 14 9.29 17.32 4.28
CA ARG A 14 9.57 16.49 5.46
C ARG A 14 8.67 16.86 6.64
N ILE A 15 8.33 18.14 6.77
CA ILE A 15 7.41 18.64 7.82
C ILE A 15 6.01 18.08 7.61
N LEU A 16 5.50 18.11 6.38
CA LEU A 16 4.18 17.58 6.02
C LEU A 16 4.11 16.05 6.23
N ILE A 17 5.15 15.32 5.85
CA ILE A 17 5.23 13.87 6.06
C ILE A 17 5.22 13.55 7.57
N ARG A 18 6.01 14.27 8.37
CA ARG A 18 6.01 14.12 9.83
C ARG A 18 4.68 14.48 10.46
N LEU A 19 4.03 15.55 9.99
CA LEU A 19 2.71 15.96 10.47
C LEU A 19 1.66 14.89 10.18
N ILE A 20 1.61 14.37 8.95
CA ILE A 20 0.69 13.29 8.58
C ILE A 20 0.96 12.05 9.42
N GLY A 21 2.23 11.66 9.60
CA GLY A 21 2.61 10.55 10.47
C GLY A 21 2.17 10.76 11.91
N TRP A 22 2.36 11.96 12.46
CA TRP A 22 1.91 12.30 13.81
C TRP A 22 0.39 12.25 13.95
N ILE A 23 -0.37 12.83 13.01
CA ILE A 23 -1.84 12.77 13.02
C ILE A 23 -2.31 11.32 12.93
N THR A 24 -1.69 10.55 12.04
CA THR A 24 -1.99 9.13 11.79
C THR A 24 -1.84 8.32 13.08
N LEU A 25 -0.72 8.48 13.80
CA LEU A 25 -0.39 7.71 14.99
C LEU A 25 -1.07 8.21 16.26
N LYS A 26 -1.24 9.53 16.43
CA LYS A 26 -1.77 10.14 17.67
C LYS A 26 -3.28 10.36 17.66
N VAL A 27 -3.85 10.80 16.54
CA VAL A 27 -5.29 11.10 16.41
C VAL A 27 -6.06 9.89 15.89
N GLY A 28 -5.44 9.13 14.98
CA GLY A 28 -5.92 7.85 14.49
C GLY A 28 -6.56 7.89 13.10
N ARG A 29 -7.08 6.72 12.69
CA ARG A 29 -7.46 6.44 11.29
C ARG A 29 -8.63 7.29 10.79
N TRP A 30 -9.54 7.66 11.69
CA TRP A 30 -10.71 8.46 11.38
C TRP A 30 -10.36 9.89 10.93
N ALA A 31 -9.30 10.49 11.50
CA ALA A 31 -8.82 11.82 11.12
C ALA A 31 -7.87 11.79 9.92
N ALA A 32 -7.08 10.72 9.79
CA ALA A 32 -6.13 10.59 8.70
C ALA A 32 -6.79 10.29 7.34
N ARG A 33 -7.93 9.57 7.32
CA ARG A 33 -8.65 9.26 6.06
C ARG A 33 -9.17 10.49 5.32
N PRO A 34 -9.85 11.46 5.97
CA PRO A 34 -10.28 12.69 5.31
C PRO A 34 -9.13 13.49 4.70
N LEU A 35 -7.95 13.49 5.32
CA LEU A 35 -6.76 14.17 4.78
C LEU A 35 -6.30 13.60 3.44
N LEU A 36 -6.65 12.35 3.12
CA LEU A 36 -6.30 11.76 1.82
C LEU A 36 -7.04 12.43 0.66
N TYR A 37 -8.22 13.03 0.87
CA TYR A 37 -8.94 13.71 -0.21
C TYR A 37 -8.18 14.94 -0.75
N PRO A 38 -7.80 15.95 0.06
CA PRO A 38 -7.04 17.09 -0.45
C PRO A 38 -5.65 16.69 -0.96
N ILE A 39 -4.99 15.70 -0.33
CA ILE A 39 -3.71 15.17 -0.81
C ILE A 39 -3.87 14.53 -2.19
N THR A 40 -4.89 13.67 -2.35
CA THR A 40 -5.19 13.04 -3.64
C THR A 40 -5.47 14.10 -4.69
N LEU A 41 -6.30 15.10 -4.37
CA LEU A 41 -6.63 16.19 -5.29
C LEU A 41 -5.36 16.95 -5.73
N TYR A 42 -4.47 17.28 -4.79
CA TYR A 42 -3.19 17.92 -5.10
C TYR A 42 -2.37 17.10 -6.11
N PHE A 43 -2.20 15.80 -5.90
CA PHE A 43 -1.45 14.94 -6.83
C PHE A 43 -2.20 14.74 -8.15
N VAL A 44 -3.53 14.60 -8.10
CA VAL A 44 -4.37 14.55 -9.29
C VAL A 44 -4.24 15.84 -10.09
N LEU A 45 -3.96 17.02 -9.52
CA LEU A 45 -3.77 18.25 -10.28
C LEU A 45 -2.32 18.47 -10.75
N THR A 46 -1.33 18.09 -9.94
CA THR A 46 0.09 18.45 -10.16
C THR A 46 0.96 17.32 -10.71
N ALA A 47 0.50 16.06 -10.68
CA ALA A 47 1.31 14.87 -11.04
C ALA A 47 1.06 14.41 -12.48
N GLY A 48 1.42 15.26 -13.45
CA GLY A 48 1.20 15.01 -14.88
C GLY A 48 1.73 13.67 -15.39
N GLU A 49 2.99 13.34 -15.06
CA GLU A 49 3.60 12.08 -15.51
C GLU A 49 2.94 10.85 -14.87
N GLN A 50 2.69 10.91 -13.56
CA GLN A 50 2.05 9.85 -12.79
C GLN A 50 0.62 9.61 -13.27
N ARG A 51 -0.12 10.68 -13.60
CA ARG A 51 -1.45 10.57 -14.21
C ARG A 51 -1.41 9.83 -15.53
N ARG A 52 -0.44 10.14 -16.40
CA ARG A 52 -0.30 9.49 -17.71
C ARG A 52 0.02 8.00 -17.55
N ALA A 53 0.95 7.65 -16.68
CA ALA A 53 1.29 6.26 -16.37
C ALA A 53 0.08 5.50 -15.79
N SER A 54 -0.63 6.12 -14.83
CA SER A 54 -1.84 5.56 -14.23
C SER A 54 -2.93 5.30 -15.28
N ARG A 55 -3.18 6.24 -16.20
CA ARG A 55 -4.14 6.04 -17.30
C ARG A 55 -3.76 4.88 -18.22
N GLN A 56 -2.49 4.79 -18.61
CA GLN A 56 -2.01 3.72 -19.48
C GLN A 56 -2.13 2.34 -18.82
N PHE A 57 -1.86 2.27 -17.52
CA PHE A 57 -2.08 1.05 -16.75
C PHE A 57 -3.57 0.70 -16.67
N LEU A 58 -4.40 1.64 -16.23
CA LEU A 58 -5.84 1.44 -16.07
C LEU A 58 -6.54 1.13 -17.39
N ALA A 59 -6.08 1.70 -18.51
CA ALA A 59 -6.66 1.40 -19.81
C ALA A 59 -6.46 -0.08 -20.22
N ARG A 60 -5.33 -0.68 -19.82
CA ARG A 60 -5.06 -2.10 -20.02
C ARG A 60 -5.82 -2.96 -19.02
N ALA A 61 -5.81 -2.57 -17.74
CA ALA A 61 -6.44 -3.35 -16.67
C ALA A 61 -7.98 -3.35 -16.72
N LEU A 62 -8.59 -2.27 -17.21
CA LEU A 62 -10.05 -2.13 -17.32
C LEU A 62 -10.58 -2.41 -18.73
N GLU A 63 -9.70 -2.68 -19.69
CA GLU A 63 -10.04 -2.91 -21.11
C GLU A 63 -10.87 -1.78 -21.74
N ARG A 64 -10.75 -0.55 -21.21
CA ARG A 64 -11.46 0.64 -21.68
C ARG A 64 -10.64 1.89 -21.46
N LYS A 65 -10.98 3.00 -22.12
CA LYS A 65 -10.34 4.30 -21.84
C LYS A 65 -10.57 4.69 -20.37
N ALA A 66 -9.48 4.88 -19.63
CA ALA A 66 -9.52 5.33 -18.24
C ALA A 66 -9.87 6.83 -18.17
N ASN A 67 -10.91 7.17 -17.41
CA ASN A 67 -11.32 8.55 -17.22
C ASN A 67 -10.55 9.20 -16.05
N TRP A 68 -10.78 10.50 -15.82
CA TRP A 68 -10.14 11.22 -14.72
C TRP A 68 -10.52 10.66 -13.34
N TRP A 69 -11.74 10.17 -13.17
CA TRP A 69 -12.21 9.57 -11.92
C TRP A 69 -11.52 8.25 -11.61
N ASP A 70 -11.21 7.42 -12.62
CA ASP A 70 -10.46 6.19 -12.45
C ASP A 70 -9.05 6.47 -11.93
N VAL A 71 -8.40 7.51 -12.47
CA VAL A 71 -7.07 7.95 -12.00
C VAL A 71 -7.14 8.51 -10.59
N ALA A 72 -8.14 9.33 -10.28
CA ALA A 72 -8.32 9.87 -8.94
C ALA A 72 -8.56 8.77 -7.90
N ARG A 73 -9.40 7.78 -8.24
CA ARG A 73 -9.63 6.60 -7.41
C ARG A 73 -8.36 5.78 -7.24
N HIS A 74 -7.59 5.57 -8.30
CA HIS A 74 -6.32 4.85 -8.25
C HIS A 74 -5.31 5.54 -7.33
N PHE A 75 -5.17 6.88 -7.45
CA PHE A 75 -4.31 7.65 -6.55
C PHE A 75 -4.80 7.62 -5.10
N HIS A 76 -6.11 7.72 -4.88
CA HIS A 76 -6.69 7.63 -3.55
C HIS A 76 -6.45 6.25 -2.90
N SER A 77 -6.65 5.17 -3.65
CA SER A 77 -6.36 3.81 -3.20
C SER A 77 -4.89 3.61 -2.87
N PHE A 78 -3.99 4.17 -3.68
CA PHE A 78 -2.55 4.14 -3.42
C PHE A 78 -2.21 4.91 -2.13
N ALA A 79 -2.76 6.12 -1.96
CA ALA A 79 -2.56 6.92 -0.75
C ALA A 79 -3.11 6.22 0.51
N GLY A 80 -4.29 5.58 0.40
CA GLY A 80 -4.88 4.78 1.48
C GLY A 80 -4.01 3.57 1.85
N THR A 81 -3.42 2.91 0.85
CA THR A 81 -2.49 1.80 1.06
C THR A 81 -1.22 2.24 1.80
N ILE A 82 -0.66 3.40 1.45
CA ILE A 82 0.50 3.97 2.17
C ILE A 82 0.11 4.34 3.61
N LEU A 83 -1.05 4.95 3.80
CA LEU A 83 -1.54 5.30 5.14
C LEU A 83 -1.71 4.04 6.00
N ASP A 84 -2.30 2.99 5.44
CA ASP A 84 -2.50 1.71 6.14
C ASP A 84 -1.15 1.06 6.51
N ARG A 85 -0.11 1.18 5.66
CA ARG A 85 1.25 0.71 6.00
C ARG A 85 1.84 1.38 7.23
N VAL A 86 1.56 2.67 7.48
CA VAL A 86 2.04 3.35 8.69
C VAL A 86 1.54 2.64 9.95
N TYR A 87 0.27 2.22 9.96
CA TYR A 87 -0.31 1.48 11.09
C TYR A 87 0.26 0.08 11.23
N LEU A 88 0.44 -0.62 10.11
CA LEU A 88 0.98 -1.98 10.10
C LEU A 88 2.43 -2.02 10.60
N VAL A 89 3.27 -1.08 10.18
CA VAL A 89 4.66 -0.99 10.64
C VAL A 89 4.75 -0.52 12.08
N ALA A 90 3.82 0.33 12.54
CA ALA A 90 3.75 0.78 13.93
C ALA A 90 3.23 -0.30 14.91
N GLY A 91 2.86 -1.49 14.42
CA GLY A 91 2.37 -2.58 15.27
C GLY A 91 0.90 -2.46 15.70
N ASP A 92 0.16 -1.47 15.19
CA ASP A 92 -1.25 -1.25 15.55
C ASP A 92 -2.19 -2.11 14.70
N HIS A 93 -2.00 -3.42 14.77
CA HIS A 93 -2.72 -4.42 13.99
C HIS A 93 -4.19 -4.57 14.41
N ARG A 94 -4.52 -4.19 15.65
CA ARG A 94 -5.87 -4.28 16.23
C ARG A 94 -6.92 -3.43 15.50
N ARG A 95 -6.48 -2.45 14.70
CA ARG A 95 -7.37 -1.58 13.90
C ARG A 95 -7.80 -2.20 12.57
N PHE A 96 -7.32 -3.39 12.23
CA PHE A 96 -7.66 -4.07 10.99
C PHE A 96 -8.49 -5.33 11.29
N ASN A 97 -9.67 -5.41 10.67
CA ASN A 97 -10.41 -6.66 10.57
C ASN A 97 -9.91 -7.41 9.32
N LEU A 98 -8.98 -8.34 9.53
CA LEU A 98 -8.34 -9.10 8.47
C LEU A 98 -9.05 -10.43 8.28
N ARG A 99 -9.38 -10.74 7.03
CA ARG A 99 -9.82 -12.07 6.62
C ARG A 99 -8.83 -12.59 5.60
N MET A 100 -8.29 -13.76 5.88
CA MET A 100 -7.33 -14.44 5.01
C MET A 100 -8.02 -15.63 4.36
N HIS A 101 -7.66 -15.88 3.10
CA HIS A 101 -8.24 -16.94 2.30
C HIS A 101 -7.09 -17.80 1.73
N GLY A 102 -7.22 -19.12 1.80
CA GLY A 102 -6.24 -20.06 1.24
C GLY A 102 -4.90 -20.12 1.99
N VAL A 103 -4.83 -19.61 3.21
CA VAL A 103 -3.61 -19.63 4.03
C VAL A 103 -3.28 -21.03 4.56
N ASP A 104 -4.30 -21.87 4.75
CA ASP A 104 -4.13 -23.22 5.31
C ASP A 104 -3.16 -24.07 4.48
N ALA A 105 -3.24 -23.97 3.14
CA ALA A 105 -2.34 -24.69 2.24
C ALA A 105 -0.88 -24.26 2.40
N ALA A 106 -0.63 -22.97 2.68
CA ALA A 106 0.72 -22.46 2.91
C ALA A 106 1.24 -22.91 4.29
N LEU A 107 0.43 -22.81 5.33
CA LEU A 107 0.78 -23.24 6.68
C LEU A 107 1.09 -24.75 6.72
N GLU A 108 0.34 -25.57 5.98
CA GLU A 108 0.59 -27.00 5.90
C GLU A 108 1.98 -27.32 5.31
N GLN A 109 2.45 -26.57 4.31
CA GLN A 109 3.80 -26.77 3.75
C GLN A 109 4.89 -26.31 4.73
N VAL A 110 4.64 -25.24 5.49
CA VAL A 110 5.54 -24.77 6.54
C VAL A 110 5.65 -25.80 7.66
N ALA A 111 4.53 -26.34 8.13
CA ALA A 111 4.49 -27.38 9.16
C ALA A 111 5.22 -28.67 8.74
N LYS A 112 5.27 -28.98 7.44
CA LYS A 112 6.04 -30.09 6.86
C LYS A 112 7.55 -29.80 6.72
N GLY A 113 8.02 -28.65 7.20
CA GLY A 113 9.42 -28.23 7.10
C GLY A 113 9.90 -27.89 5.68
N ARG A 114 8.97 -27.74 4.72
CA ARG A 114 9.31 -27.43 3.31
C ARG A 114 9.37 -25.93 3.03
N GLY A 115 8.70 -25.13 3.83
CA GLY A 115 8.52 -23.70 3.58
C GLY A 115 7.63 -23.41 2.36
N CYS A 116 7.48 -22.14 2.02
CA CYS A 116 6.76 -21.71 0.81
C CYS A 116 7.29 -20.36 0.29
N ILE A 117 7.10 -20.12 -1.00
CA ILE A 117 7.35 -18.81 -1.62
C ILE A 117 5.99 -18.17 -1.92
N LEU A 118 5.72 -17.05 -1.28
CA LEU A 118 4.52 -16.27 -1.51
C LEU A 118 4.81 -15.17 -2.53
N LEU A 119 4.20 -15.30 -3.72
CA LEU A 119 4.33 -14.32 -4.78
C LEU A 119 3.16 -13.32 -4.70
N GLY A 120 3.47 -12.03 -4.58
CA GLY A 120 2.46 -10.98 -4.56
C GLY A 120 2.71 -9.92 -5.64
N ALA A 121 1.63 -9.36 -6.17
CA ALA A 121 1.69 -8.19 -7.05
C ALA A 121 1.87 -6.91 -6.22
N HIS A 122 2.36 -5.83 -6.85
CA HIS A 122 2.42 -4.48 -6.27
C HIS A 122 1.03 -3.86 -6.07
N LEU A 123 0.15 -4.58 -5.38
CA LEU A 123 -1.25 -4.28 -5.16
C LEU A 123 -1.52 -4.37 -3.67
N GLY A 124 -1.93 -3.24 -3.07
CA GLY A 124 -2.15 -3.18 -1.63
C GLY A 124 -0.86 -3.21 -0.81
N SER A 125 -0.92 -3.87 0.34
CA SER A 125 0.14 -3.81 1.35
C SER A 125 0.75 -5.17 1.62
N PHE A 126 2.01 -5.36 1.20
CA PHE A 126 2.80 -6.55 1.54
C PHE A 126 3.06 -6.67 3.04
N GLU A 127 3.07 -5.55 3.77
CA GLU A 127 3.25 -5.56 5.23
C GLU A 127 2.15 -6.36 5.95
N VAL A 128 0.98 -6.54 5.33
CA VAL A 128 -0.09 -7.40 5.88
C VAL A 128 0.38 -8.85 5.99
N MET A 129 1.30 -9.32 5.14
CA MET A 129 1.80 -10.70 5.21
C MET A 129 2.56 -10.99 6.50
N ARG A 130 3.10 -9.97 7.18
CA ARG A 130 3.70 -10.14 8.52
C ARG A 130 2.71 -10.62 9.56
N MET A 131 1.41 -10.39 9.33
CA MET A 131 0.35 -10.90 10.21
C MET A 131 0.27 -12.43 10.20
N LEU A 132 0.77 -13.12 9.18
CA LEU A 132 0.82 -14.59 9.15
C LEU A 132 1.67 -15.14 10.30
N ALA A 133 2.78 -14.47 10.62
CA ALA A 133 3.62 -14.82 11.76
C ALA A 133 2.94 -14.58 13.13
N MET A 134 1.84 -13.81 13.16
CA MET A 134 1.05 -13.63 14.39
C MET A 134 -0.01 -14.73 14.59
N ILE A 135 -0.29 -15.54 13.57
CA ILE A 135 -1.24 -16.65 13.65
C ILE A 135 -0.54 -17.91 14.18
N ASP A 136 0.70 -18.13 13.74
CA ASP A 136 1.53 -19.25 14.15
C ASP A 136 2.95 -18.76 14.37
N GLU A 137 3.41 -18.85 15.62
CA GLU A 137 4.74 -18.42 16.05
C GLU A 137 5.87 -19.21 15.38
N ASN A 138 5.57 -20.36 14.76
CA ASN A 138 6.56 -21.17 14.04
C ASN A 138 6.79 -20.69 12.60
N VAL A 139 6.12 -19.64 12.14
CA VAL A 139 6.25 -19.11 10.78
C VAL A 139 7.17 -17.89 10.78
N ASP A 140 8.41 -18.06 10.30
CA ASP A 140 9.31 -16.94 9.99
C ASP A 140 8.99 -16.36 8.60
N VAL A 141 8.56 -15.09 8.57
CA VAL A 141 8.18 -14.39 7.33
C VAL A 141 9.26 -13.37 6.94
N LYS A 142 9.95 -13.64 5.82
CA LYS A 142 10.88 -12.70 5.19
C LYS A 142 10.24 -12.08 3.96
N ILE A 143 10.16 -10.74 3.96
CA ILE A 143 9.59 -9.97 2.85
C ILE A 143 10.74 -9.38 2.04
N LEU A 144 10.75 -9.67 0.74
CA LEU A 144 11.63 -9.07 -0.25
C LEU A 144 10.75 -8.29 -1.24
N MET A 145 11.03 -7.01 -1.42
CA MET A 145 10.35 -6.13 -2.39
C MET A 145 11.33 -5.67 -3.46
#